data_AF-A0A9X5ASL5-F1
#
_entry.id   AF-A0A9X5ASL5-F1
#
_cell.length_a   1.000
_cell.length_b   1.000
_cell.length_c   1.000
_cell.angle_alpha   90.00
_cell.angle_beta   90.00
_cell.angle_gamma   90.00
#
_symmetry.space_group_name_H-M   'P 1'
#
loop_
_entity.id
_entity.type
_entity.pdbx_description
1 polymer ?
#
loop_
_entity_poly.entity_id
_entity_poly.type
_entity_poly.pdbx_seq_one_letter_code
_entity_poly.pdbx_strand_id
1 'polypeptide(L)'
;MKTAFVRCAVGALAVVSIGAAVAASAPAIAKTNFDGTWSVVVVTEKGDCDRAYRYPIRINDDGSLINAGSTSFDISGKVSPNGKLVVRLSYGGKSATGQGRLSGASGTGQWAGGACAGTWTAERRS
;
A
#
# COMPACT_ATOMS: atom_id res chain seq x y z
N MET A 1 -64.65 -39.64 -49.63
CA MET A 1 -64.52 -38.18 -49.41
C MET A 1 -64.02 -37.98 -47.99
N LYS A 2 -62.70 -37.99 -47.78
CA LYS A 2 -61.81 -36.83 -47.53
C LYS A 2 -62.20 -36.01 -46.30
N THR A 3 -61.47 -36.24 -45.20
CA THR A 3 -61.01 -35.17 -44.30
C THR A 3 -59.78 -35.67 -43.56
N ALA A 4 -58.63 -35.10 -43.91
CA ALA A 4 -57.33 -35.36 -43.31
C ALA A 4 -57.11 -34.38 -42.16
N PHE A 5 -56.71 -34.88 -40.99
CA PHE A 5 -56.19 -34.06 -39.91
C PHE A 5 -54.67 -34.03 -40.01
N VAL A 6 -54.12 -32.96 -40.59
CA VAL A 6 -52.69 -32.65 -40.51
C VAL A 6 -52.53 -31.67 -39.35
N ARG A 7 -51.93 -32.13 -38.26
CA ARG A 7 -51.55 -31.30 -37.11
C ARG A 7 -50.30 -30.50 -37.52
N CYS A 8 -50.40 -29.17 -37.52
CA CYS A 8 -49.27 -28.26 -37.67
C CYS A 8 -48.20 -28.60 -36.62
N ALA A 9 -47.03 -29.01 -37.09
CA ALA A 9 -45.89 -29.29 -36.25
C ALA A 9 -44.83 -28.19 -36.40
N VAL A 10 -44.23 -27.91 -35.25
CA VAL A 10 -42.97 -27.22 -35.00
C VAL A 10 -43.06 -25.70 -34.86
N GLY A 11 -43.15 -25.31 -33.59
CA GLY A 11 -43.05 -23.93 -33.11
C GLY A 11 -41.62 -23.39 -33.10
N ALA A 12 -41.59 -22.07 -33.16
CA ALA A 12 -40.49 -21.11 -33.02
C ALA A 12 -39.10 -21.63 -32.59
N LEU A 13 -38.09 -21.30 -33.40
CA LEU A 13 -36.68 -21.28 -33.02
C LEU A 13 -36.48 -20.29 -31.84
N ALA A 14 -36.25 -20.83 -30.65
CA ALA A 14 -35.75 -20.07 -29.52
C ALA A 14 -34.24 -19.86 -29.71
N VAL A 15 -33.83 -18.63 -30.05
CA VAL A 15 -32.43 -18.22 -30.06
C VAL A 15 -31.97 -18.10 -28.61
N VAL A 16 -31.16 -19.05 -28.15
CA VAL A 16 -30.48 -18.98 -26.85
C VAL A 16 -29.34 -17.99 -26.97
N SER A 17 -29.55 -16.76 -26.51
CA SER A 17 -28.50 -15.75 -26.36
C SER A 17 -27.64 -16.12 -25.15
N ILE A 18 -26.43 -16.64 -25.40
CA ILE A 18 -25.39 -16.81 -24.37
C ILE A 18 -24.88 -15.41 -24.03
N GLY A 19 -25.41 -14.81 -22.96
CA GLY A 19 -24.87 -13.60 -22.38
C GLY A 19 -23.51 -13.88 -21.75
N ALA A 20 -22.42 -13.39 -22.37
CA ALA A 20 -21.10 -13.43 -21.78
C ALA A 20 -21.07 -12.50 -20.55
N ALA A 21 -21.16 -13.07 -19.35
CA ALA A 21 -20.95 -12.34 -18.11
C ALA A 21 -19.47 -11.98 -18.02
N VAL A 22 -19.13 -10.73 -18.33
CA VAL A 22 -17.79 -10.17 -18.10
C VAL A 22 -17.66 -9.95 -16.60
N ALA A 23 -17.08 -10.93 -15.89
CA ALA A 23 -16.73 -10.77 -14.48
C ALA A 23 -15.63 -9.71 -14.37
N ALA A 24 -16.00 -8.48 -13.99
CA ALA A 24 -15.05 -7.45 -13.63
C ALA A 24 -14.28 -7.92 -12.39
N SER A 25 -13.02 -8.34 -12.57
CA SER A 25 -12.12 -8.63 -11.46
C SER A 25 -11.72 -7.31 -10.82
N ALA A 26 -12.19 -7.06 -9.59
CA ALA A 26 -11.70 -5.93 -8.81
C ALA A 26 -10.19 -6.10 -8.57
N PRO A 27 -9.39 -5.02 -8.65
CA PRO A 27 -7.97 -5.11 -8.36
C PRO A 27 -7.77 -5.58 -6.90
N ALA A 28 -7.10 -6.72 -6.71
CA ALA A 28 -6.75 -7.21 -5.40
C ALA A 28 -5.59 -6.35 -4.83
N ILE A 29 -5.88 -5.56 -3.80
CA ILE A 29 -4.84 -4.83 -3.06
C ILE A 29 -4.14 -5.84 -2.14
N ALA A 30 -2.83 -6.02 -2.35
CA ALA A 30 -2.03 -6.91 -1.52
C ALA A 30 -1.87 -6.32 -0.12
N LYS A 31 -2.48 -6.98 0.88
CA LYS A 31 -2.33 -6.60 2.28
C LYS A 31 -0.91 -6.88 2.78
N THR A 32 -0.41 -6.02 3.66
CA THR A 32 0.86 -6.20 4.36
C THR A 32 0.62 -6.63 5.79
N ASN A 33 1.56 -7.37 6.36
CA ASN A 33 1.52 -7.75 7.78
C ASN A 33 2.01 -6.63 8.71
N PHE A 34 2.21 -5.42 8.18
CA PHE A 34 2.81 -4.29 8.88
C PHE A 34 1.79 -3.25 9.35
N ASP A 35 0.50 -3.54 9.18
CA ASP A 35 -0.59 -2.72 9.67
C ASP A 35 -0.39 -2.35 11.15
N GLY A 36 -0.55 -1.07 11.47
CA GLY A 36 -0.46 -0.58 12.84
C GLY A 36 0.34 0.72 13.00
N THR A 37 0.37 1.22 14.22
CA THR A 37 1.13 2.41 14.61
C THR A 37 2.55 2.00 14.97
N TRP A 38 3.53 2.79 14.53
CA TRP A 38 4.95 2.54 14.72
C TRP A 38 5.64 3.76 15.31
N SER A 39 6.65 3.52 16.14
CA SER A 39 7.60 4.55 16.55
C SER A 39 8.87 4.40 15.71
N VAL A 40 9.23 5.45 14.99
CA VAL A 40 10.47 5.51 14.19
C VAL A 40 11.45 6.42 14.89
N VAL A 41 12.67 5.95 15.09
CA VAL A 41 13.79 6.74 15.57
C VAL A 41 14.74 6.97 14.41
N VAL A 42 15.10 8.22 14.17
CA VAL A 42 16.04 8.65 13.13
C VAL A 42 17.28 9.19 13.84
N VAL A 43 18.46 8.75 13.41
CA VAL A 43 19.75 9.20 13.93
C VAL A 43 20.56 9.78 12.77
N THR A 44 21.09 10.99 12.97
CA THR A 44 22.02 11.65 12.06
C THR A 44 23.45 11.20 12.38
N GLU A 45 24.12 10.64 11.38
CA GLU A 45 25.51 10.17 11.48
C GLU A 45 26.46 11.04 10.63
N LYS A 46 25.92 11.80 9.68
CA LYS A 46 26.65 12.72 8.81
C LYS A 46 25.93 14.06 8.70
N GLY A 47 26.70 15.15 8.72
CA GLY A 47 26.22 16.53 8.57
C GLY A 47 25.81 17.19 9.90
N ASP A 48 25.53 18.49 9.86
CA ASP A 48 25.17 19.31 11.03
C ASP A 48 23.65 19.43 11.25
N CYS A 49 22.90 18.39 10.90
CA CYS A 49 21.48 18.32 11.24
C CYS A 49 21.30 17.89 12.70
N ASP A 50 20.11 18.14 13.26
CA ASP A 50 19.75 17.64 14.59
C ASP A 50 20.02 16.14 14.73
N ARG A 51 20.53 15.76 15.90
CA ARG A 51 21.18 14.44 16.09
C ARG A 51 20.22 13.27 16.04
N ALA A 52 19.05 13.39 16.66
CA ALA A 52 18.09 12.30 16.72
C ALA A 52 16.67 12.80 16.90
N TYR A 53 15.74 12.12 16.25
CA TYR A 53 14.31 12.38 16.35
C TYR A 53 13.53 11.09 16.51
N ARG A 54 12.35 11.19 17.14
CA ARG A 54 11.37 10.11 17.19
C ARG A 54 10.05 10.59 16.63
N TYR A 55 9.52 9.87 15.64
CA TYR A 55 8.25 10.19 15.00
C TYR A 55 7.31 8.99 15.03
N PRO A 56 6.03 9.18 15.39
CA PRO A 56 5.01 8.17 15.17
C PRO A 56 4.53 8.18 13.72
N ILE A 57 4.37 7.00 13.12
CA ILE A 57 3.74 6.80 11.83
C ILE A 57 2.68 5.70 11.93
N ARG A 58 1.71 5.70 11.01
CA ARG A 58 0.78 4.58 10.80
C ARG A 58 1.08 3.96 9.44
N ILE A 59 1.21 2.64 9.39
CA ILE A 59 1.31 1.89 8.13
C ILE A 59 -0.01 1.21 7.92
N ASN A 60 -0.78 1.56 6.89
CA ASN A 60 -2.08 0.96 6.61
C ASN A 60 -1.94 -0.48 6.07
N ASP A 61 -3.07 -1.19 5.96
CA ASP A 61 -3.10 -2.57 5.51
C ASP A 61 -2.58 -2.74 4.07
N ASP A 62 -2.75 -1.74 3.22
CA ASP A 62 -2.16 -1.66 1.87
C ASP A 62 -0.66 -1.29 1.84
N GLY A 63 -0.06 -1.02 3.01
CA GLY A 63 1.34 -0.62 3.17
C GLY A 63 1.60 0.87 2.98
N SER A 64 0.58 1.69 2.73
CA SER A 64 0.73 3.15 2.69
C SER A 64 1.11 3.71 4.06
N LEU A 65 1.92 4.76 4.08
CA LEU A 65 2.41 5.38 5.31
C LEU A 65 1.76 6.74 5.49
N ILE A 66 1.27 7.00 6.69
CA ILE A 66 0.73 8.31 7.08
C ILE A 66 1.37 8.77 8.38
N ASN A 67 1.40 10.08 8.54
CA ASN A 67 1.85 10.74 9.76
C ASN A 67 0.85 10.45 10.89
N ALA A 68 1.35 10.04 12.07
CA ALA A 68 0.52 9.77 13.24
C ALA A 68 0.86 10.69 14.43
N GLY A 69 1.58 11.79 14.19
CA GLY A 69 2.02 12.77 15.18
C GLY A 69 1.43 14.17 14.95
N SER A 70 1.83 15.12 15.80
CA SER A 70 1.40 16.52 15.69
C SER A 70 2.22 17.34 14.71
N THR A 71 3.48 16.96 14.47
CA THR A 71 4.35 17.60 13.48
C THR A 71 3.91 17.18 12.08
N SER A 72 3.29 18.08 11.32
CA SER A 72 2.92 17.80 9.95
C SER A 72 4.15 17.67 9.06
N PHE A 73 4.25 16.56 8.34
CA PHE A 73 5.22 16.32 7.27
C PHE A 73 4.58 15.40 6.24
N ASP A 74 4.91 15.60 4.97
CA ASP A 74 4.40 14.75 3.90
C ASP A 74 5.21 13.47 3.84
N ILE A 75 4.50 12.35 3.65
CA ILE A 75 5.10 11.03 3.45
C ILE A 75 4.64 10.50 2.11
N SER A 76 5.59 10.07 1.29
CA SER A 76 5.32 9.29 0.08
C SER A 76 6.16 8.03 0.08
N GLY A 77 5.62 6.94 -0.47
CA GLY A 77 6.24 5.62 -0.45
C GLY A 77 5.29 4.57 0.11
N LYS A 78 5.76 3.33 0.14
CA LYS A 78 4.99 2.20 0.68
C LYS A 78 5.88 1.14 1.28
N VAL A 79 5.34 0.41 2.23
CA VAL A 79 5.89 -0.86 2.69
C VAL A 79 5.37 -1.97 1.78
N SER A 80 6.29 -2.72 1.19
CA SER A 80 5.92 -3.90 0.40
C SER A 80 5.51 -5.05 1.32
N PRO A 81 4.73 -6.04 0.84
CA PRO A 81 4.36 -7.20 1.66
C PRO A 81 5.54 -7.97 2.27
N ASN A 82 6.71 -7.92 1.62
CA ASN A 82 7.95 -8.51 2.12
C ASN A 82 8.72 -7.58 3.10
N GLY A 83 8.15 -6.45 3.50
CA GLY A 83 8.74 -5.50 4.44
C GLY A 83 9.72 -4.49 3.84
N LYS A 84 10.11 -4.58 2.56
CA LYS A 84 10.96 -3.55 1.96
C LYS A 84 10.20 -2.23 1.84
N LEU A 85 10.87 -1.12 2.15
CA LEU A 85 10.31 0.21 1.96
C LEU A 85 11.34 1.18 1.41
N VAL A 86 10.86 2.08 0.57
CA VAL A 86 11.53 3.32 0.20
C VAL A 86 10.50 4.43 0.41
N VAL A 87 10.87 5.42 1.19
CA VAL A 87 9.99 6.52 1.61
C VAL A 87 10.69 7.85 1.39
N ARG A 88 9.91 8.87 1.08
CA ARG A 88 10.36 10.25 1.01
C ARG A 88 9.53 11.08 1.96
N LEU A 89 10.23 11.79 2.84
CA LEU A 89 9.68 12.74 3.78
C LEU A 89 9.96 14.15 3.28
N SER A 90 8.99 15.06 3.38
CA SER A 90 9.21 16.48 3.12
C SER A 90 8.53 17.37 4.15
N TYR A 91 9.23 18.44 4.52
CA TYR A 91 8.78 19.44 5.48
C TYR A 91 9.50 20.77 5.24
N GLY A 92 8.76 21.89 5.18
CA GLY A 92 9.36 23.23 5.10
C GLY A 92 10.36 23.42 3.95
N GLY A 93 10.08 22.84 2.78
CA GLY A 93 10.97 22.86 1.61
C GLY A 93 12.20 21.94 1.68
N LYS A 94 12.39 21.21 2.79
CA LYS A 94 13.42 20.18 2.95
C LYS A 94 12.84 18.80 2.64
N SER A 95 13.71 17.88 2.29
CA SER A 95 13.31 16.49 2.05
C SER A 95 14.40 15.50 2.42
N ALA A 96 13.99 14.30 2.80
CA ALA A 96 14.86 13.16 3.04
C ALA A 96 14.25 11.90 2.43
N THR A 97 15.11 11.00 1.96
CA THR A 97 14.72 9.67 1.48
C THR A 97 15.21 8.64 2.48
N GLY A 98 14.32 7.77 2.93
CA GLY A 98 14.61 6.61 3.78
C GLY A 98 14.41 5.31 3.03
N GLN A 99 15.28 4.33 3.28
CA GLN A 99 15.18 2.98 2.72
C GLN A 99 15.50 1.94 3.79
N GLY A 100 14.86 0.79 3.72
CA GLY A 100 15.17 -0.32 4.62
C GLY A 100 14.12 -1.42 4.61
N ARG A 101 13.98 -2.12 5.73
CA ARG A 101 13.11 -3.29 5.82
C ARG A 101 12.48 -3.43 7.20
N LEU A 102 11.20 -3.79 7.22
CA LEU A 102 10.49 -4.24 8.41
C LEU A 102 10.49 -5.77 8.49
N SER A 103 10.51 -6.30 9.71
CA SER A 103 10.42 -7.73 10.02
C SER A 103 9.64 -7.89 11.33
N GLY A 104 8.47 -8.52 11.27
CA GLY A 104 7.57 -8.63 12.43
C GLY A 104 7.18 -7.26 12.99
N ALA A 105 7.55 -6.99 14.24
CA ALA A 105 7.25 -5.76 14.96
C ALA A 105 8.42 -4.75 15.00
N SER A 106 9.49 -4.98 14.23
CA SER A 106 10.66 -4.09 14.19
C SER A 106 11.11 -3.80 12.76
N GLY A 107 12.01 -2.83 12.60
CA GLY A 107 12.64 -2.54 11.33
C GLY A 107 13.81 -1.61 11.44
N THR A 108 14.64 -1.59 10.40
CA THR A 108 15.84 -0.75 10.35
C THR A 108 16.16 -0.32 8.93
N GLY A 109 16.93 0.75 8.81
CA GLY A 109 17.46 1.18 7.53
C GLY A 109 18.31 2.42 7.60
N GLN A 110 18.46 3.07 6.45
CA GLN A 110 19.25 4.26 6.26
C GLN A 110 18.40 5.38 5.68
N TRP A 111 18.84 6.61 5.88
CA TRP A 111 18.23 7.79 5.28
C TRP A 111 19.29 8.79 4.82
N ALA A 112 18.92 9.63 3.87
CA ALA A 112 19.73 10.77 3.42
C ALA A 112 18.85 11.93 2.96
N GLY A 113 19.31 13.16 3.16
CA GLY A 113 18.63 14.38 2.73
C GLY A 113 19.55 15.59 2.81
N GLY A 114 19.71 16.32 1.71
CA GLY A 114 20.67 17.42 1.62
C GLY A 114 22.09 16.95 1.95
N ALA A 115 22.75 17.63 2.90
CA ALA A 115 24.08 17.25 3.37
C ALA A 115 24.06 16.18 4.49
N CYS A 116 22.88 15.80 4.99
CA CYS A 116 22.74 14.93 6.15
C CYS A 116 22.34 13.51 5.78
N ALA A 117 22.81 12.55 6.57
CA ALA A 117 22.48 11.13 6.42
C ALA A 117 22.66 10.39 7.74
N GLY A 118 22.09 9.18 7.82
CA GLY A 118 22.32 8.28 8.93
C GLY A 118 21.38 7.08 8.89
N THR A 119 20.99 6.60 10.07
CA THR A 119 20.21 5.37 10.24
C THR A 119 18.85 5.64 10.86
N TRP A 120 17.95 4.66 10.72
CA TRP A 120 16.69 4.66 11.41
C TRP A 120 16.35 3.26 11.94
N THR A 121 15.58 3.23 13.03
CA THR A 121 14.99 2.02 13.61
C THR A 121 13.49 2.24 13.82
N ALA A 122 12.69 1.19 13.72
CA ALA A 122 11.25 1.23 13.91
C ALA A 122 10.77 0.11 14.83
N GLU A 123 9.77 0.41 15.65
CA GLU A 123 9.10 -0.55 16.55
C GLU A 123 7.58 -0.35 16.50
N ARG A 124 6.83 -1.44 16.32
CA ARG A 124 5.37 -1.41 16.32
C ARG A 124 4.86 -1.17 17.74
N ARG A 125 3.81 -0.35 17.86
CA ARG A 125 3.20 0.05 19.13
C ARG A 125 1.79 -0.51 19.30
N SER A 126 1.05 -0.71 18.22
CA SER A 126 -0.30 -1.28 18.18
C SER A 126 -0.65 -1.76 16.79
#